data_AF-A0AAV7I9M2-F1
#
_entry.id   AF-A0AAV7I9M2-F1
#
_cell.length_a   1.000
_cell.length_b   1.000
_cell.length_c   1.000
_cell.angle_alpha   90.00
_cell.angle_beta   90.00
_cell.angle_gamma   90.00
#
_symmetry.space_group_name_H-M   'P 1'
#
loop_
_entity.id
_entity.type
_entity.pdbx_description
1 polymer ?
#
loop_
_entity_poly.entity_id
_entity_poly.type
_entity_poly.pdbx_seq_one_letter_code
_entity_poly.pdbx_strand_id
1 'polypeptide(L)'
;MCKSLCSQASHVRRLIPGVFKPSGYLTATLTGQAPRAHLQEGKSAPTKALNSVAKNEIIDFAMALAKNKKWMTPKGVHQIREQLASVMSQRIGELKRADQVNKQTKS
;
A
#
# COMPACT_ATOMS: atom_id res chain seq x y z
N MET A 1 10.91 -20.78 -4.71
CA MET A 1 11.68 -19.54 -4.52
C MET A 1 10.72 -18.38 -4.21
N CYS A 2 10.54 -18.01 -2.93
CA CYS A 2 9.66 -16.89 -2.51
C CYS A 2 10.42 -15.71 -1.87
N LYS A 3 11.76 -15.74 -1.81
CA LYS A 3 12.54 -14.80 -0.99
C LYS A 3 12.53 -13.36 -1.51
N SER A 4 12.61 -13.14 -2.82
CA SER A 4 12.85 -11.81 -3.38
C SER A 4 11.63 -10.88 -3.31
N LEU A 5 10.44 -11.40 -3.62
CA LEU A 5 9.19 -10.64 -3.56
C LEU A 5 8.82 -10.28 -2.11
N CYS A 6 9.03 -11.21 -1.17
CA CYS A 6 8.86 -10.95 0.27
C CYS A 6 9.80 -9.83 0.76
N SER A 7 11.06 -9.82 0.29
CA SER A 7 12.01 -8.76 0.62
C SER A 7 11.57 -7.39 0.08
N GLN A 8 11.12 -7.29 -1.17
CA GLN A 8 10.61 -6.04 -1.74
C GLN A 8 9.35 -5.55 -1.02
N ALA A 9 8.40 -6.45 -0.79
CA ALA A 9 7.15 -6.14 -0.10
C ALA A 9 7.40 -5.63 1.33
N SER A 10 8.37 -6.20 2.04
CA SER A 10 8.75 -5.74 3.38
C SER A 10 9.24 -4.29 3.39
N HIS A 11 10.07 -3.89 2.42
CA HIS A 11 10.56 -2.51 2.33
C HIS A 11 9.43 -1.52 2.03
N VAL A 12 8.58 -1.83 1.06
CA VAL A 12 7.40 -1.01 0.74
C VAL A 12 6.48 -0.85 1.97
N ARG A 13 6.25 -1.93 2.71
CA ARG A 13 5.40 -1.90 3.92
C ARG A 13 5.95 -1.01 5.03
N ARG A 14 7.28 -0.87 5.13
CA ARG A 14 7.96 0.02 6.08
C ARG A 14 7.97 1.48 5.64
N LEU A 15 8.03 1.73 4.32
CA LEU A 15 8.05 3.09 3.78
C LEU A 15 6.72 3.83 3.95
N ILE A 16 5.58 3.12 3.87
CA ILE A 16 4.25 3.74 3.99
C ILE A 16 4.11 4.64 5.24
N PRO A 17 4.31 4.14 6.47
CA PRO A 17 4.19 4.99 7.66
C PRO A 17 5.31 6.04 7.81
N GLY A 18 6.43 5.89 7.09
CA GLY A 18 7.52 6.88 7.10
C GLY A 18 7.31 8.03 6.11
N VAL A 19 6.65 7.77 4.97
CA VAL A 19 6.37 8.76 3.91
C VAL A 19 5.04 9.46 4.13
N PHE A 20 4.04 8.76 4.65
CA PHE A 20 2.69 9.29 4.84
C PHE A 20 2.37 9.50 6.31
N LYS A 21 1.83 10.67 6.65
CA LYS A 21 1.24 10.93 7.96
C LYS A 21 0.03 10.01 8.19
N PRO A 22 -0.28 9.61 9.44
CA PRO A 22 -1.44 8.79 9.77
C PRO A 22 -2.75 9.30 9.18
N SER A 23 -3.02 10.60 9.30
CA SER A 23 -4.21 11.23 8.72
C SER A 23 -4.35 11.02 7.21
N GLY A 24 -3.21 10.93 6.51
CA GLY A 24 -3.15 10.74 5.06
C GLY A 24 -3.55 9.35 4.61
N TYR A 25 -3.03 8.29 5.24
CA TYR A 25 -3.37 6.91 4.84
C TYR A 25 -4.62 6.35 5.51
N LEU A 26 -5.06 6.90 6.65
CA LEU A 26 -6.28 6.44 7.32
C LEU A 26 -7.55 6.83 6.56
N THR A 27 -7.55 8.00 5.94
CA THR A 27 -8.71 8.55 5.20
C THR A 27 -8.67 8.29 3.69
N ALA A 28 -7.52 7.83 3.16
CA ALA A 28 -7.34 7.58 1.74
C ALA A 28 -7.36 6.08 1.38
N THR A 29 -7.62 5.76 0.11
CA THR A 29 -7.29 4.46 -0.49
C THR A 29 -6.21 4.64 -1.55
N LEU A 30 -5.57 3.54 -1.96
CA LEU A 30 -4.49 3.59 -2.94
C LEU A 30 -4.92 4.25 -4.26
N THR A 31 -6.18 4.04 -4.68
CA THR A 31 -6.74 4.51 -5.95
C THR A 31 -7.83 5.58 -5.79
N GLY A 32 -8.26 5.88 -4.56
CA GLY A 32 -9.45 6.71 -4.30
C GLY A 32 -10.77 5.99 -4.54
N GLN A 33 -10.75 4.71 -4.91
CA GLN A 33 -11.97 3.91 -5.03
C GLN A 33 -12.46 3.48 -3.66
N ALA A 34 -13.79 3.52 -3.48
CA ALA A 34 -14.44 2.98 -2.31
C ALA A 34 -14.25 1.45 -2.25
N PRO A 35 -14.18 0.85 -1.04
CA PRO A 35 -14.17 -0.60 -0.90
C PRO A 35 -15.41 -1.21 -1.57
N ARG A 36 -15.25 -2.34 -2.27
CA ARG A 36 -16.36 -3.02 -2.95
C ARG A 36 -17.54 -3.36 -2.02
N ALA A 37 -17.25 -3.68 -0.75
CA ALA A 37 -18.28 -3.93 0.26
C ALA A 37 -19.18 -2.70 0.52
N HIS A 38 -18.63 -1.49 0.45
CA HIS A 38 -19.37 -0.24 0.68
C HIS A 38 -20.34 0.11 -0.46
N LEU A 39 -20.08 -0.38 -1.68
CA LEU A 39 -20.98 -0.19 -2.83
C LEU A 39 -22.28 -0.99 -2.68
N GLN A 40 -22.28 -2.11 -1.96
CA GLN A 40 -23.49 -2.89 -1.69
C GLN A 40 -24.40 -2.24 -0.65
N GLU A 41 -23.84 -1.41 0.24
CA GLU A 41 -24.60 -0.76 1.32
C GLU A 41 -25.09 0.65 0.96
N GLY A 42 -24.89 1.12 -0.27
CA GLY A 42 -25.33 2.44 -0.75
C GLY A 42 -24.63 3.64 -0.09
N LYS A 43 -23.65 3.41 0.80
CA LYS A 43 -22.89 4.46 1.49
C LYS A 43 -21.57 4.73 0.78
N SER A 44 -21.57 5.43 -0.35
CA SER A 44 -20.30 5.85 -0.96
C SER A 44 -19.72 7.04 -0.19
N ALA A 45 -18.92 6.78 0.85
CA ALA A 45 -18.11 7.83 1.45
C ALA A 45 -17.04 8.27 0.43
N PRO A 46 -16.90 9.58 0.16
CA PRO A 46 -15.87 10.08 -0.75
C PRO A 46 -14.50 9.66 -0.23
N THR A 47 -13.85 8.76 -0.96
CA THR A 47 -12.57 8.21 -0.55
C THR A 47 -11.48 8.94 -1.29
N LYS A 48 -10.58 9.63 -0.57
CA LYS A 48 -9.47 10.33 -1.20
C LYS A 48 -8.46 9.33 -1.76
N ALA A 49 -7.88 9.62 -2.91
CA ALA A 49 -6.73 8.86 -3.39
C ALA A 49 -5.48 9.24 -2.58
N LEU A 50 -4.61 8.26 -2.35
CA LEU A 50 -3.27 8.52 -1.83
C LEU A 50 -2.49 9.37 -2.85
N ASN A 51 -1.59 10.24 -2.37
CA ASN A 51 -0.77 11.07 -3.25
C ASN A 51 -0.06 10.18 -4.30
N SER A 52 -0.41 10.40 -5.57
CA SER A 52 0.02 9.56 -6.69
C SER A 52 1.52 9.65 -6.95
N VAL A 53 2.10 10.84 -6.77
CA VAL A 53 3.54 11.07 -6.90
C VAL A 53 4.29 10.26 -5.85
N ALA A 54 3.97 10.45 -4.56
CA ALA A 54 4.63 9.73 -3.48
C ALA A 54 4.45 8.20 -3.59
N LYS A 55 3.28 7.74 -4.05
CA LYS A 55 3.03 6.33 -4.34
C LYS A 55 3.98 5.79 -5.42
N ASN A 56 4.11 6.51 -6.52
CA ASN A 56 4.95 6.10 -7.64
C ASN A 56 6.43 6.09 -7.23
N GLU A 57 6.89 7.11 -6.50
CA GLU A 57 8.26 7.18 -5.98
C GLU A 57 8.62 5.99 -5.08
N ILE A 58 7.70 5.53 -4.22
CA ILE A 58 7.93 4.33 -3.39
C ILE A 58 8.09 3.08 -4.27
N ILE A 59 7.28 2.95 -5.32
CA ILE A 59 7.35 1.83 -6.26
C ILE A 59 8.67 1.89 -7.05
N ASP A 60 9.06 3.06 -7.54
CA ASP A 60 10.29 3.27 -8.29
C ASP A 60 11.53 3.00 -7.43
N PHE A 61 11.53 3.45 -6.18
CA PHE A 61 12.56 3.10 -5.20
C PHE A 61 12.64 1.60 -4.96
N ALA A 62 11.52 0.91 -4.74
CA ALA A 62 11.49 -0.53 -4.52
C ALA A 62 12.00 -1.31 -5.75
N MET A 63 11.69 -0.83 -6.95
CA MET A 63 12.17 -1.38 -8.22
C MET A 63 13.68 -1.16 -8.41
N ALA A 64 14.18 0.04 -8.13
CA ALA A 64 15.61 0.34 -8.19
C ALA A 64 16.40 -0.51 -7.18
N LEU A 65 15.91 -0.62 -5.95
CA LEU A 65 16.51 -1.47 -4.92
C LEU A 65 16.50 -2.95 -5.34
N ALA A 66 15.39 -3.42 -5.92
CA ALA A 66 15.27 -4.78 -6.44
C ALA A 66 16.29 -5.07 -7.53
N LYS A 67 16.51 -4.13 -8.46
CA LYS A 67 17.52 -4.24 -9.51
C LYS A 67 18.92 -4.36 -8.89
N ASN A 68 19.24 -3.46 -7.96
CA ASN A 68 20.55 -3.42 -7.29
C ASN A 68 20.84 -4.69 -6.48
N LYS A 69 19.81 -5.26 -5.83
CA LYS A 69 19.92 -6.48 -5.02
C LYS A 69 19.74 -7.77 -5.83
N LYS A 70 19.56 -7.69 -7.15
CA LYS A 70 19.29 -8.83 -8.04
C LYS A 70 18.06 -9.65 -7.60
N TRP A 71 17.04 -8.96 -7.11
CA TRP A 71 15.77 -9.53 -6.64
C TRP A 71 14.69 -9.60 -7.72
N MET A 72 14.98 -9.10 -8.92
CA MET A 72 14.06 -9.15 -10.05
C MET A 72 13.87 -10.60 -10.50
N THR A 73 12.61 -11.02 -10.57
CA THR A 73 12.23 -12.28 -11.19
C THR A 73 12.02 -12.06 -12.69
N PRO A 74 12.05 -13.11 -13.54
CA PRO A 74 11.79 -12.99 -14.98
C PRO A 74 10.38 -12.49 -15.33
N LYS A 75 9.54 -12.21 -14.33
CA LYS A 75 8.24 -11.57 -14.51
C LYS A 75 8.44 -10.15 -15.04
N GLY A 76 7.65 -9.76 -16.04
CA GLY A 76 7.73 -8.43 -16.65
C GLY A 76 7.59 -7.30 -15.63
N VAL A 77 8.25 -6.17 -15.90
CA VAL A 77 8.29 -4.97 -15.06
C VAL A 77 6.90 -4.52 -14.59
N HIS A 78 5.91 -4.59 -15.49
CA HIS A 78 4.53 -4.19 -15.19
C HIS A 78 3.90 -5.04 -14.08
N GLN A 79 4.07 -6.36 -14.14
CA GLN A 79 3.53 -7.30 -13.17
C GLN A 79 4.11 -7.09 -11.75
N ILE A 80 5.38 -6.68 -11.67
CA ILE A 80 6.02 -6.35 -10.38
C ILE A 80 5.44 -5.05 -9.80
N ARG A 81 5.22 -4.02 -10.63
CA ARG A 81 4.60 -2.76 -10.18
C ARG A 81 3.20 -2.98 -9.62
N GLU A 82 2.37 -3.78 -10.30
CA GLU A 82 1.03 -4.13 -9.82
C GLU A 82 1.07 -4.90 -8.48
N GLN A 83 2.02 -5.83 -8.33
CA GLN A 83 2.21 -6.54 -7.07
C GLN A 83 2.61 -5.60 -5.94
N LEU A 84 3.54 -4.67 -6.18
CA LEU A 84 3.93 -3.67 -5.18
C LEU A 84 2.76 -2.74 -4.83
N ALA A 85 1.95 -2.34 -5.81
CA ALA A 85 0.71 -1.59 -5.55
C ALA A 85 -0.27 -2.38 -4.68
N SER A 86 -0.46 -3.68 -4.96
CA SER A 86 -1.29 -4.57 -4.12
C SER A 86 -0.77 -4.65 -2.68
N VAL A 87 0.55 -4.81 -2.50
CA VAL A 87 1.19 -4.78 -1.17
C VAL A 87 0.92 -3.47 -0.44
N MET A 88 1.00 -2.34 -1.14
CA MET A 88 0.69 -1.03 -0.55
C MET A 88 -0.77 -0.94 -0.09
N SER A 89 -1.70 -1.38 -0.94
CA SER A 89 -3.14 -1.41 -0.63
C SER A 89 -3.42 -2.24 0.62
N GLN A 90 -2.86 -3.45 0.68
CA GLN A 90 -2.99 -4.34 1.83
C GLN A 90 -2.46 -3.69 3.11
N ARG A 91 -1.28 -3.06 3.05
CA ARG A 91 -0.65 -2.41 4.21
C ARG A 91 -1.47 -1.23 4.71
N ILE A 92 -2.03 -0.40 3.83
CA ILE A 92 -2.93 0.69 4.20
C ILE A 92 -4.15 0.13 4.94
N GLY A 93 -4.74 -0.95 4.44
CA GLY A 93 -5.86 -1.63 5.10
C GLY A 93 -5.53 -2.16 6.50
N GLU A 94 -4.34 -2.75 6.68
CA GLU A 94 -3.87 -3.19 8.00
C GLU A 94 -3.70 -2.02 8.97
N LEU A 95 -3.11 -0.90 8.52
CA LEU A 95 -2.92 0.28 9.36
C LEU A 95 -4.26 0.89 9.80
N LYS A 96 -5.27 0.90 8.93
CA LYS A 96 -6.63 1.33 9.27
C LYS A 96 -7.26 0.43 10.33
N ARG A 97 -7.17 -0.89 10.18
CA ARG A 97 -7.69 -1.83 11.17
C ARG A 97 -6.99 -1.70 12.52
N ALA A 98 -5.66 -1.53 12.51
CA ALA A 98 -4.88 -1.31 13.73
C ALA A 98 -5.30 -0.02 14.47
N ASP A 99 -5.57 1.06 13.74
CA ASP A 99 -6.08 2.32 14.31
C ASP A 99 -7.48 2.16 14.93
N GLN A 100 -8.38 1.41 14.28
CA GLN A 100 -9.72 1.11 14.81
C GLN A 100 -9.64 0.31 16.12
N VAL A 101 -8.79 -0.72 16.18
CA VAL A 101 -8.59 -1.51 17.40
C VAL A 101 -8.04 -0.63 18.52
N ASN A 102 -7.04 0.23 18.24
CA ASN A 102 -6.43 1.11 19.24
C ASN A 102 -7.39 2.18 19.79
N LYS A 103 -8.41 2.58 19.01
CA LYS A 103 -9.48 3.46 19.47
C LYS A 103 -10.47 2.75 20.39
N GLN A 104 -10.74 1.47 20.16
CA GLN A 104 -11.64 0.67 21.00
C GLN A 104 -11.02 0.33 22.36
N THR A 105 -9.71 0.11 22.45
CA THR A 105 -9.02 -0.20 23.72
C THR A 105 -8.75 1.02 24.60
N LYS A 106 -8.88 2.24 24.07
CA LYS A 106 -8.69 3.50 24.83
C LYS A 106 -10.00 4.18 25.23
N SER A 107 -11.13 3.59 24.87
CA SER A 107 -12.48 4.06 25.18
C SER A 107 -13.09 3.22 26.29
#